data_AF-A0A132GRR7-F1
#
_entry.id   AF-A0A132GRR7-F1
#
_cell.length_a   1.000
_cell.length_b   1.000
_cell.length_c   1.000
_cell.angle_alpha   90.00
_cell.angle_beta   90.00
_cell.angle_gamma   90.00
#
_symmetry.space_group_name_H-M   'P 1'
#
loop_
_entity.id
_entity.type
_entity.pdbx_description
1 polymer ?
#
loop_
_entity_poly.entity_id
_entity_poly.type
_entity_poly.pdbx_seq_one_letter_code
_entity_poly.pdbx_strand_id
1 'polypeptide(L)'
;ASQMYMNTANQANIQATDLNNQLYMARYIREHVNNKNSKDQLLPANSGINSPIIEQQINDYNEKMLQRNSLVANSSAENPLAQDMDKNLSEMRTAIVKSIDNQVNTLNTQIRGLRGIEGASTSRLSSNPKQAQHLLSVERQQKVKEALYLFLLQKREENELSQAFTAYNTRVVTSPTGEMKPTSPDRKRILLAAILVGLLLPVIIIYIRENMNTKVRGRKDIEKLTIPFVGEIPLHYKPKSKWPWQRWIDKVKKKKEKDTETYEIVVKPKSRNVINEAFRVVRTNMEFMSGADHTNKVVMITSVNPGSGKTFLTMNIATSFAIKNKKVICIDLDMRRA
;
A
#
# COMPACT_ATOMS: atom_id res chain seq x y z
N ALA A 1 -46.08 17.57 -36.80
CA ALA A 1 -46.91 17.82 -38.00
C ALA A 1 -46.27 18.82 -38.98
N SER A 2 -45.94 20.06 -38.57
CA SER A 2 -45.33 21.05 -39.48
C SER A 2 -43.99 20.60 -40.09
N GLN A 3 -43.11 20.01 -39.26
CA GLN A 3 -41.83 19.45 -39.74
C GLN A 3 -42.04 18.32 -40.76
N MET A 4 -43.09 17.53 -40.58
CA MET A 4 -43.44 16.44 -41.49
C MET A 4 -43.85 16.98 -42.86
N TYR A 5 -44.73 17.98 -42.92
CA TYR A 5 -45.13 18.60 -44.19
C TYR A 5 -43.97 19.32 -44.89
N MET A 6 -43.07 19.96 -44.14
CA MET A 6 -41.86 20.58 -44.70
C MET A 6 -40.92 19.53 -45.30
N ASN A 7 -40.71 18.42 -44.60
CA ASN A 7 -39.91 17.32 -45.10
C ASN A 7 -40.54 16.66 -46.34
N THR A 8 -41.86 16.46 -46.35
CA THR A 8 -42.58 15.90 -47.51
C THR A 8 -42.53 16.82 -48.73
N ALA A 9 -42.69 18.14 -48.55
CA ALA A 9 -42.56 19.10 -49.63
C ALA A 9 -41.13 19.11 -50.22
N ASN A 10 -40.12 19.07 -49.35
CA ASN A 10 -38.72 19.02 -49.77
C ASN A 10 -38.39 17.72 -50.54
N GLN A 11 -38.85 16.57 -50.04
CA GLN A 11 -38.68 15.28 -50.72
C GLN A 11 -39.36 15.25 -52.10
N ALA A 12 -40.59 15.78 -52.20
CA ALA A 12 -41.29 15.87 -53.47
C ALA A 12 -40.55 16.75 -54.49
N ASN A 13 -39.93 17.85 -54.04
CA ASN A 13 -39.14 18.74 -54.89
C ASN A 13 -37.85 18.07 -55.40
N ILE A 14 -37.13 17.34 -54.53
CA ILE A 14 -35.94 16.57 -54.92
C ILE A 14 -36.30 15.54 -56.00
N GLN A 15 -37.37 14.78 -55.80
CA GLN A 15 -37.84 13.78 -56.78
C GLN A 15 -38.30 14.44 -58.09
N ALA A 16 -38.99 15.58 -58.02
CA ALA A 16 -39.41 16.31 -59.22
C ALA A 16 -38.22 16.84 -60.03
N THR A 17 -37.13 17.22 -59.34
CA THR A 17 -35.89 17.66 -59.99
C THR A 17 -35.22 16.52 -60.75
N ASP A 18 -35.15 15.33 -60.15
CA ASP A 18 -34.61 14.14 -60.82
C ASP A 18 -35.42 13.76 -62.07
N LEU A 19 -36.75 13.73 -61.96
CA LEU A 19 -37.61 13.45 -63.12
C LEU A 19 -37.52 14.53 -64.20
N ASN A 20 -37.28 15.80 -63.85
CA ASN A 20 -37.03 16.87 -64.82
C ASN A 20 -35.72 16.64 -65.59
N ASN A 21 -34.67 16.14 -64.92
CA ASN A 21 -33.42 15.78 -65.59
C ASN A 21 -33.64 14.63 -66.58
N GLN A 22 -34.37 13.58 -66.18
CA GLN A 22 -34.74 12.48 -67.07
C GLN A 22 -35.59 12.96 -68.26
N LEU A 23 -36.53 13.89 -68.03
CA LEU A 23 -37.36 14.49 -69.07
C LEU A 23 -36.54 15.32 -70.06
N TYR A 24 -35.56 16.08 -69.56
CA TYR A 24 -34.64 16.84 -70.39
C TYR A 24 -33.85 15.91 -71.32
N MET A 25 -33.31 14.81 -70.78
CA MET A 25 -32.59 13.81 -71.59
C MET A 25 -33.49 13.11 -72.60
N ALA A 26 -34.73 12.78 -72.22
CA ALA A 26 -35.71 12.20 -73.14
C ALA A 26 -36.01 13.13 -74.33
N ARG A 27 -36.17 14.44 -74.08
CA ARG A 27 -36.36 15.43 -75.14
C ARG A 27 -35.10 15.60 -76.00
N TYR A 28 -33.93 15.57 -75.38
CA TYR A 28 -32.66 15.64 -76.10
C TYR A 28 -32.50 14.48 -77.10
N ILE A 29 -32.74 13.24 -76.67
CA ILE A 29 -32.68 12.09 -77.60
C ILE A 29 -33.77 12.20 -78.65
N ARG A 30 -35.00 12.55 -78.28
CA ARG A 30 -36.09 12.71 -79.25
C ARG A 30 -35.71 13.67 -80.39
N GLU A 31 -35.12 14.80 -80.04
CA GLU A 31 -34.67 15.81 -81.01
C GLU A 31 -33.52 15.27 -81.86
N HIS A 32 -32.54 14.62 -81.23
CA HIS A 32 -31.40 14.01 -81.93
C HIS A 32 -31.85 12.92 -82.92
N VAL A 33 -32.78 12.07 -82.48
CA VAL A 33 -33.38 11.03 -83.31
C VAL A 33 -34.15 11.66 -84.45
N ASN A 34 -34.93 12.73 -84.24
CA ASN A 34 -35.77 13.33 -85.29
C ASN A 34 -34.98 14.18 -86.32
N ASN A 35 -33.77 14.63 -85.98
CA ASN A 35 -32.93 15.42 -86.88
C ASN A 35 -32.60 14.67 -88.18
N LYS A 36 -32.83 15.31 -89.34
CA LYS A 36 -32.60 14.71 -90.67
C LYS A 36 -31.12 14.51 -90.98
N ASN A 37 -30.22 15.26 -90.33
CA ASN A 37 -28.77 15.17 -90.55
C ASN A 37 -28.11 14.03 -89.76
N SER A 38 -28.82 13.42 -88.82
CA SER A 38 -28.31 12.33 -87.96
C SER A 38 -28.87 10.96 -88.35
N LYS A 39 -29.49 10.83 -89.54
CA LYS A 39 -30.07 9.57 -90.02
C LYS A 39 -29.05 8.43 -90.09
N ASP A 40 -27.81 8.75 -90.48
CA ASP A 40 -26.74 7.77 -90.65
C ASP A 40 -25.76 7.74 -89.46
N GLN A 41 -26.12 8.36 -88.34
CA GLN A 41 -25.29 8.44 -87.15
C GLN A 41 -25.81 7.49 -86.06
N LEU A 42 -24.87 7.02 -85.22
CA LEU A 42 -25.21 6.22 -84.05
C LEU A 42 -25.94 7.08 -83.01
N LEU A 43 -26.89 6.49 -82.32
CA LEU A 43 -27.59 7.12 -81.21
C LEU A 43 -26.76 6.98 -79.91
N PRO A 44 -26.79 7.98 -79.02
CA PRO A 44 -26.02 7.95 -77.77
C PRO A 44 -26.51 6.84 -76.82
N ALA A 45 -25.64 5.88 -76.53
CA ALA A 45 -25.89 4.84 -75.53
C ALA A 45 -25.77 5.41 -74.10
N ASN A 46 -26.60 4.94 -73.17
CA ASN A 46 -26.65 5.35 -71.76
C ASN A 46 -26.94 6.85 -71.51
N SER A 47 -28.02 7.35 -72.11
CA SER A 47 -28.41 8.77 -72.05
C SER A 47 -29.13 9.20 -70.76
N GLY A 48 -29.12 8.40 -69.69
CA GLY A 48 -29.69 8.78 -68.38
C GLY A 48 -31.23 8.84 -68.29
N ILE A 49 -31.95 8.24 -69.25
CA ILE A 49 -33.43 8.22 -69.28
C ILE A 49 -34.03 7.17 -68.31
N ASN A 50 -33.20 6.31 -67.70
CA ASN A 50 -33.62 5.24 -66.77
C ASN A 50 -34.80 4.39 -67.32
N SER A 51 -34.78 4.08 -68.62
CA SER A 51 -35.78 3.22 -69.27
C SER A 51 -35.08 2.05 -69.97
N PRO A 52 -35.15 0.83 -69.41
CA PRO A 52 -34.51 -0.35 -69.98
C PRO A 52 -34.94 -0.66 -71.41
N ILE A 53 -36.21 -0.36 -71.75
CA ILE A 53 -36.79 -0.62 -73.08
C ILE A 53 -36.16 0.31 -74.12
N ILE A 54 -36.03 1.61 -73.82
CA ILE A 54 -35.45 2.58 -74.75
C ILE A 54 -33.96 2.30 -74.93
N GLU A 55 -33.27 1.94 -73.85
CA GLU A 55 -31.85 1.58 -73.89
C GLU A 55 -31.60 0.36 -74.80
N GLN A 56 -32.42 -0.69 -74.66
CA GLN A 56 -32.35 -1.86 -75.52
C GLN A 56 -32.63 -1.50 -76.99
N GLN A 57 -33.68 -0.72 -77.27
CA GLN A 57 -34.00 -0.29 -78.64
C GLN A 57 -32.89 0.54 -79.30
N ILE A 58 -32.22 1.40 -78.52
CA ILE A 58 -31.06 2.18 -78.99
C ILE A 58 -29.89 1.26 -79.31
N ASN A 59 -29.62 0.27 -78.47
CA ASN A 59 -28.53 -0.69 -78.70
C ASN A 59 -28.79 -1.54 -79.95
N ASP A 60 -30.00 -2.07 -80.11
CA ASP A 60 -30.40 -2.84 -81.28
C ASP A 60 -30.31 -2.00 -82.56
N TYR A 61 -30.75 -0.73 -82.51
CA TYR A 61 -30.63 0.22 -83.62
C TYR A 61 -29.16 0.45 -83.99
N ASN A 62 -28.30 0.73 -82.99
CA ASN A 62 -26.88 0.98 -83.22
C ASN A 62 -26.18 -0.23 -83.83
N GLU A 63 -26.52 -1.45 -83.39
CA GLU A 63 -25.96 -2.68 -83.95
C GLU A 63 -26.35 -2.84 -85.42
N LYS A 64 -27.64 -2.65 -85.76
CA LYS A 64 -28.13 -2.71 -87.14
C LYS A 64 -27.57 -1.58 -88.01
N MET A 65 -27.36 -0.39 -87.43
CA MET A 65 -26.74 0.75 -88.09
C MET A 65 -25.29 0.45 -88.46
N LEU A 66 -24.52 -0.21 -87.57
CA LEU A 66 -23.15 -0.65 -87.85
C LEU A 66 -23.13 -1.73 -88.94
N GLN A 67 -24.05 -2.70 -88.89
CA GLN A 67 -24.21 -3.72 -89.94
C GLN A 67 -24.48 -3.07 -91.31
N ARG A 68 -25.40 -2.09 -91.37
CA ARG A 68 -25.70 -1.33 -92.58
C ARG A 68 -24.50 -0.52 -93.07
N ASN A 69 -23.81 0.18 -92.17
CA ASN A 69 -22.62 0.96 -92.53
C ASN A 69 -21.50 0.08 -93.08
N SER A 70 -21.27 -1.10 -92.51
CA SER A 70 -20.30 -2.06 -93.06
C SER A 70 -20.73 -2.63 -94.42
N LEU A 71 -22.03 -2.85 -94.64
CA LEU A 71 -22.55 -3.32 -95.92
C LEU A 71 -22.39 -2.26 -97.02
N VAL A 72 -22.71 -1.00 -96.73
CA VAL A 72 -22.57 0.14 -97.66
C VAL A 72 -21.10 0.58 -97.83
N ALA A 73 -20.22 0.26 -96.89
CA ALA A 73 -18.78 0.43 -97.10
C ALA A 73 -18.22 -0.60 -98.10
N ASN A 74 -18.79 -1.81 -98.14
CA ASN A 74 -18.34 -2.91 -99.00
C ASN A 74 -19.18 -3.07 -100.29
N SER A 75 -20.28 -2.33 -100.44
CA SER A 75 -21.18 -2.36 -101.61
C SER A 75 -21.77 -0.97 -101.89
N SER A 76 -22.37 -0.74 -103.07
CA SER A 76 -23.02 0.54 -103.36
C SER A 76 -24.26 0.77 -102.49
N ALA A 77 -24.61 2.03 -102.22
CA ALA A 77 -25.85 2.42 -101.54
C ALA A 77 -27.13 1.96 -102.29
N GLU A 78 -27.01 1.57 -103.56
CA GLU A 78 -28.10 1.03 -104.39
C GLU A 78 -28.31 -0.49 -104.22
N ASN A 79 -27.60 -1.15 -103.30
CA ASN A 79 -27.78 -2.57 -103.03
C ASN A 79 -29.19 -2.82 -102.42
N PRO A 80 -30.01 -3.73 -102.99
CA PRO A 80 -31.35 -4.04 -102.46
C PRO A 80 -31.35 -4.42 -100.97
N LEU A 81 -30.27 -5.05 -100.48
CA LEU A 81 -30.12 -5.38 -99.05
C LEU A 81 -29.89 -4.14 -98.18
N ALA A 82 -29.20 -3.13 -98.68
CA ALA A 82 -29.01 -1.87 -97.98
C ALA A 82 -30.32 -1.07 -97.92
N GLN A 83 -31.12 -1.10 -98.98
CA GLN A 83 -32.46 -0.47 -99.01
C GLN A 83 -33.43 -1.13 -98.03
N ASP A 84 -33.39 -2.47 -97.88
CA ASP A 84 -34.17 -3.19 -96.86
C ASP A 84 -33.72 -2.83 -95.43
N MET A 85 -32.40 -2.74 -95.20
CA MET A 85 -31.85 -2.27 -93.92
C MET A 85 -32.25 -0.83 -93.61
N ASP A 86 -32.29 0.07 -94.59
CA ASP A 86 -32.73 1.45 -94.42
C ASP A 86 -34.21 1.54 -94.02
N LYS A 87 -35.05 0.69 -94.62
CA LYS A 87 -36.46 0.59 -94.23
C LYS A 87 -36.60 0.10 -92.78
N ASN A 88 -35.88 -0.98 -92.43
CA ASN A 88 -35.88 -1.52 -91.06
C ASN A 88 -35.36 -0.49 -90.03
N LEU A 89 -34.27 0.22 -90.33
CA LEU A 89 -33.73 1.28 -89.48
C LEU A 89 -34.71 2.46 -89.32
N SER A 90 -35.43 2.83 -90.39
CA SER A 90 -36.47 3.87 -90.32
C SER A 90 -37.67 3.45 -89.46
N GLU A 91 -38.07 2.18 -89.54
CA GLU A 91 -39.13 1.61 -88.69
C GLU A 91 -38.70 1.57 -87.22
N MET A 92 -37.47 1.12 -86.93
CA MET A 92 -36.87 1.14 -85.59
C MET A 92 -36.77 2.56 -85.03
N ARG A 93 -36.35 3.54 -85.84
CA ARG A 93 -36.29 4.96 -85.48
C ARG A 93 -37.67 5.49 -85.09
N THR A 94 -38.70 5.14 -85.85
CA THR A 94 -40.09 5.51 -85.56
C THR A 94 -40.59 4.86 -84.27
N ALA A 95 -40.23 3.59 -84.02
CA ALA A 95 -40.56 2.90 -82.78
C ALA A 95 -39.87 3.54 -81.55
N ILE A 96 -38.59 3.91 -81.67
CA ILE A 96 -37.83 4.62 -80.62
C ILE A 96 -38.48 5.96 -80.30
N VAL A 97 -38.85 6.77 -81.31
CA VAL A 97 -39.53 8.05 -81.09
C VAL A 97 -40.85 7.85 -80.35
N LYS A 98 -41.65 6.84 -80.72
CA LYS A 98 -42.90 6.51 -80.00
C LYS A 98 -42.66 6.09 -78.55
N SER A 99 -41.65 5.26 -78.29
CA SER A 99 -41.26 4.89 -76.91
C SER A 99 -40.83 6.12 -76.09
N ILE A 100 -40.04 7.01 -76.68
CA ILE A 100 -39.60 8.25 -76.03
C ILE A 100 -40.78 9.18 -75.77
N ASP A 101 -41.72 9.34 -76.71
CA ASP A 101 -42.93 10.15 -76.52
C ASP A 101 -43.79 9.61 -75.36
N ASN A 102 -43.94 8.29 -75.27
CA ASN A 102 -44.63 7.65 -74.15
C ASN A 102 -43.89 7.88 -72.81
N GLN A 103 -42.56 7.82 -72.80
CA GLN A 103 -41.76 8.10 -71.61
C GLN A 103 -41.85 9.58 -71.20
N VAL A 104 -41.81 10.51 -72.14
CA VAL A 104 -42.01 11.94 -71.91
C VAL A 104 -43.38 12.19 -71.28
N ASN A 105 -44.44 11.56 -71.78
CA ASN A 105 -45.78 11.67 -71.22
C ASN A 105 -45.87 11.12 -69.78
N THR A 106 -45.18 10.00 -69.52
CA THR A 106 -45.10 9.37 -68.19
C THR A 106 -44.39 10.29 -67.20
N LEU A 107 -43.19 10.78 -67.57
CA LEU A 107 -42.41 11.71 -66.75
C LEU A 107 -43.17 13.00 -66.46
N ASN A 108 -43.84 13.60 -67.46
CA ASN A 108 -44.67 14.78 -67.27
C ASN A 108 -45.82 14.53 -66.28
N THR A 109 -46.42 13.34 -66.30
CA THR A 109 -47.50 12.96 -65.38
C THR A 109 -46.99 12.80 -63.95
N GLN A 110 -45.84 12.14 -63.79
CA GLN A 110 -45.19 11.99 -62.48
C GLN A 110 -44.76 13.34 -61.89
N ILE A 111 -44.13 14.21 -62.69
CA ILE A 111 -43.75 15.58 -62.28
C ILE A 111 -44.98 16.37 -61.86
N ARG A 112 -46.09 16.29 -62.61
CA ARG A 112 -47.35 16.96 -62.26
C ARG A 112 -47.91 16.46 -60.93
N GLY A 113 -47.87 15.15 -60.69
CA GLY A 113 -48.27 14.54 -59.42
C GLY A 113 -47.44 15.06 -58.23
N LEU A 114 -46.11 15.06 -58.38
CA LEU A 114 -45.19 15.54 -57.33
C LEU A 114 -45.37 17.04 -57.03
N ARG A 115 -45.53 17.88 -58.07
CA ARG A 115 -45.84 19.30 -57.89
C ARG A 115 -47.19 19.53 -57.19
N GLY A 116 -48.17 18.66 -57.42
CA GLY A 116 -49.44 18.68 -56.70
C GLY A 116 -49.28 18.38 -55.21
N ILE A 117 -48.45 17.38 -54.86
CA ILE A 117 -48.12 17.04 -53.47
C ILE A 117 -47.36 18.18 -52.78
N GLU A 118 -46.38 18.78 -53.47
CA GLU A 118 -45.63 19.93 -53.00
C GLU A 118 -46.57 21.13 -52.75
N GLY A 119 -47.43 21.47 -53.71
CA GLY A 119 -48.40 22.57 -53.58
C GLY A 119 -49.40 22.36 -52.45
N ALA A 120 -49.93 21.14 -52.29
CA ALA A 120 -50.83 20.80 -51.19
C ALA A 120 -50.12 20.85 -49.82
N SER A 121 -48.87 20.37 -49.74
CA SER A 121 -48.07 20.40 -48.51
C SER A 121 -47.70 21.84 -48.12
N THR A 122 -47.33 22.66 -49.09
CA THR A 122 -47.00 24.08 -48.91
C THR A 122 -48.24 24.93 -48.58
N SER A 123 -49.40 24.61 -49.17
CA SER A 123 -50.69 25.23 -48.83
C SER A 123 -51.10 24.90 -47.39
N ARG A 124 -50.96 23.65 -46.97
CA ARG A 124 -51.20 23.25 -45.56
C ARG A 124 -50.25 23.97 -44.59
N LEU A 125 -48.98 24.16 -44.98
CA LEU A 125 -48.00 24.90 -44.19
C LEU A 125 -48.36 26.40 -44.08
N SER A 126 -48.83 27.02 -45.18
CA SER A 126 -49.20 28.44 -45.24
C SER A 126 -50.59 28.75 -44.69
N SER A 127 -51.49 27.77 -44.60
CA SER A 127 -52.82 27.92 -44.02
C SER A 127 -52.80 28.06 -42.49
N ASN A 128 -51.75 27.59 -41.81
CA ASN A 128 -51.64 27.70 -40.36
C ASN A 128 -50.20 27.93 -39.85
N PRO A 129 -49.57 29.05 -40.21
CA PRO A 129 -48.20 29.37 -39.81
C PRO A 129 -48.10 29.65 -38.31
N LYS A 130 -49.13 30.27 -37.71
CA LYS A 130 -49.14 30.61 -36.28
C LYS A 130 -49.18 29.37 -35.39
N GLN A 131 -49.98 28.36 -35.75
CA GLN A 131 -50.06 27.14 -34.94
C GLN A 131 -48.84 26.24 -35.14
N ALA A 132 -48.23 26.24 -36.32
CA ALA A 132 -46.94 25.60 -36.55
C ALA A 132 -45.82 26.25 -35.72
N GLN A 133 -45.72 27.58 -35.73
CA GLN A 133 -44.75 28.31 -34.90
C GLN A 133 -45.02 28.13 -33.41
N HIS A 134 -46.29 28.17 -32.99
CA HIS A 134 -46.68 27.94 -31.61
C HIS A 134 -46.32 26.51 -31.17
N LEU A 135 -46.62 25.49 -31.97
CA LEU A 135 -46.25 24.10 -31.67
C LEU A 135 -44.73 23.94 -31.55
N LEU A 136 -43.93 24.55 -32.44
CA LEU A 136 -42.47 24.55 -32.35
C LEU A 136 -41.97 25.26 -31.08
N SER A 137 -42.63 26.35 -30.68
CA SER A 137 -42.31 27.05 -29.43
C SER A 137 -42.63 26.20 -28.19
N VAL A 138 -43.76 25.49 -28.21
CA VAL A 138 -44.18 24.56 -27.16
C VAL A 138 -43.23 23.36 -27.09
N GLU A 139 -42.84 22.78 -28.23
CA GLU A 139 -41.87 21.68 -28.29
C GLU A 139 -40.50 22.12 -27.75
N ARG A 140 -40.04 23.34 -28.09
CA ARG A 140 -38.81 23.90 -27.53
C ARG A 140 -38.91 24.09 -26.02
N GLN A 141 -40.03 24.62 -25.53
CA GLN A 141 -40.27 24.75 -24.10
C GLN A 141 -40.35 23.40 -23.40
N GLN A 142 -40.97 22.39 -24.01
CA GLN A 142 -41.01 21.03 -23.49
C GLN A 142 -39.59 20.45 -23.36
N LYS A 143 -38.75 20.55 -24.40
CA LYS A 143 -37.36 20.10 -24.36
C LYS A 143 -36.56 20.81 -23.28
N VAL A 144 -36.74 22.13 -23.13
CA VAL A 144 -36.08 22.90 -22.06
C VAL A 144 -36.56 22.44 -20.68
N LYS A 145 -37.87 22.21 -20.49
CA LYS A 145 -38.43 21.73 -19.23
C LYS A 145 -37.98 20.31 -18.90
N GLU A 146 -37.93 19.42 -19.89
CA GLU A 146 -37.44 18.05 -19.73
C GLU A 146 -35.96 18.04 -19.35
N ALA A 147 -35.13 18.80 -20.07
CA ALA A 147 -33.72 18.97 -19.73
C ALA A 147 -33.52 19.58 -18.34
N LEU A 148 -34.31 20.60 -17.98
CA LEU A 148 -34.28 21.21 -16.65
C LEU A 148 -34.73 20.23 -15.56
N TYR A 149 -35.79 19.46 -15.81
CA TYR A 149 -36.28 18.44 -14.88
C TYR A 149 -35.21 17.38 -14.62
N LEU A 150 -34.60 16.84 -15.69
CA LEU A 150 -33.51 15.88 -15.58
C LEU A 150 -32.29 16.48 -14.87
N PHE A 151 -31.94 17.73 -15.16
CA PHE A 151 -30.86 18.44 -14.48
C PHE A 151 -31.14 18.64 -13.00
N LEU A 152 -32.36 19.08 -12.64
CA LEU A 152 -32.78 19.26 -11.25
C LEU A 152 -32.83 17.93 -10.51
N LEU A 153 -33.30 16.87 -11.16
CA LEU A 153 -33.29 15.52 -10.61
C LEU A 153 -31.85 15.06 -10.33
N GLN A 154 -30.95 15.21 -11.30
CA GLN A 154 -29.53 14.92 -11.13
C GLN A 154 -28.93 15.72 -9.98
N LYS A 155 -29.21 17.03 -9.91
CA LYS A 155 -28.74 17.89 -8.82
C LYS A 155 -29.34 17.53 -7.47
N ARG A 156 -30.59 17.06 -7.43
CA ARG A 156 -31.23 16.57 -6.21
C ARG A 156 -30.51 15.32 -5.71
N GLU A 157 -30.27 14.33 -6.56
CA GLU A 157 -29.52 13.11 -6.21
C GLU A 157 -28.08 13.45 -5.80
N GLU A 158 -27.40 14.37 -6.51
CA GLU A 158 -26.06 14.86 -6.13
C GLU A 158 -26.08 15.54 -4.74
N ASN A 159 -27.12 16.30 -4.45
CA ASN A 159 -27.31 16.94 -3.13
C ASN A 159 -27.66 15.92 -2.05
N GLU A 160 -28.48 14.91 -2.32
CA GLU A 160 -28.77 13.82 -1.38
C GLU A 160 -27.50 13.02 -1.08
N LEU A 161 -26.70 12.71 -2.10
CA LEU A 161 -25.36 12.13 -1.94
C LEU A 161 -24.45 13.07 -1.14
N SER A 162 -24.46 14.38 -1.41
CA SER A 162 -23.66 15.37 -0.69
C SER A 162 -24.17 15.67 0.73
N GLN A 163 -25.43 15.36 1.05
CA GLN A 163 -25.96 15.43 2.41
C GLN A 163 -25.62 14.15 3.19
N ALA A 164 -25.67 12.99 2.54
CA ALA A 164 -25.24 11.71 3.11
C ALA A 164 -23.71 11.67 3.32
N PHE A 165 -22.96 12.26 2.40
CA PHE A 165 -21.56 12.61 2.61
C PHE A 165 -21.49 13.93 3.37
N THR A 166 -21.48 13.89 4.71
CA THR A 166 -20.78 14.95 5.45
C THR A 166 -19.32 14.91 4.99
N ALA A 167 -19.03 15.64 3.90
CA ALA A 167 -17.68 15.98 3.54
C ALA A 167 -17.15 16.72 4.76
N TYR A 168 -16.29 16.06 5.53
CA TYR A 168 -15.41 16.73 6.44
C TYR A 168 -14.59 17.69 5.58
N ASN A 169 -15.07 18.92 5.40
CA ASN A 169 -14.36 19.98 4.69
C ASN A 169 -13.29 20.54 5.63
N THR A 170 -12.49 19.64 6.18
CA THR A 170 -11.31 19.96 6.97
C THR A 170 -10.16 20.07 5.97
N ARG A 171 -10.00 21.27 5.41
CA ARG A 171 -8.78 21.62 4.70
C ARG A 171 -7.70 21.85 5.74
N VAL A 172 -6.69 20.98 5.77
CA VAL A 172 -5.50 21.17 6.60
C VAL A 172 -4.74 22.38 6.05
N VAL A 173 -4.94 23.56 6.65
CA VAL A 173 -4.27 24.82 6.25
C VAL A 173 -2.75 24.71 6.44
N THR A 174 -2.35 24.00 7.49
CA THR A 174 -0.98 23.65 7.81
C THR A 174 -0.96 22.27 8.44
N SER A 175 -0.13 21.36 7.92
CA SER A 175 0.09 20.07 8.55
C SER A 175 0.47 20.27 10.02
N PRO A 176 0.02 19.40 10.95
CA PRO A 176 0.42 19.49 12.35
C PRO A 176 1.95 19.51 12.43
N THR A 177 2.50 20.66 12.80
CA THR A 177 3.92 20.83 13.09
C THR A 177 4.11 20.40 14.53
N GLY A 178 4.34 19.11 14.70
CA GLY A 178 4.58 18.48 15.98
C GLY A 178 5.14 17.09 15.73
N GLU A 179 6.21 16.74 16.42
CA GLU A 179 6.62 15.34 16.43
C GLU A 179 5.55 14.54 17.17
N MET A 180 5.15 13.36 16.66
CA MET A 180 4.27 12.42 17.39
C MET A 180 4.91 11.86 18.67
N LYS A 181 6.11 12.34 19.03
CA LYS A 181 6.78 11.95 20.26
C LYS A 181 6.17 12.77 21.42
N PRO A 182 5.75 12.12 22.51
CA PRO A 182 5.20 12.82 23.66
C PRO A 182 6.24 13.80 24.22
N THR A 183 5.87 15.08 24.36
CA THR A 183 6.71 16.13 24.96
C THR A 183 6.96 15.89 26.45
N SER A 184 6.06 15.14 27.09
CA SER A 184 6.19 14.65 28.45
C SER A 184 5.60 13.24 28.54
N PRO A 185 6.24 12.30 29.25
CA PRO A 185 7.51 12.41 29.96
C PRO A 185 8.74 12.14 29.08
N ASP A 186 9.84 12.87 29.27
CA ASP A 186 11.13 12.59 28.63
C ASP A 186 11.75 11.32 29.24
N ARG A 187 11.43 10.18 28.61
CA ARG A 187 11.86 8.84 29.08
C ARG A 187 13.37 8.73 29.25
N LYS A 188 14.18 9.46 28.46
CA LYS A 188 15.64 9.40 28.56
C LYS A 188 16.13 10.06 29.84
N ARG A 189 15.60 11.24 30.18
CA ARG A 189 15.94 11.94 31.43
C ARG A 189 15.48 11.14 32.65
N ILE A 190 14.26 10.60 32.61
CA ILE A 190 13.72 9.79 33.72
C ILE A 190 14.54 8.52 33.90
N LEU A 191 14.89 7.82 32.82
CA LEU A 191 15.71 6.62 32.88
C LEU A 191 17.11 6.91 33.42
N LEU A 192 17.74 8.01 32.97
CA LEU A 192 19.05 8.43 33.45
C LEU A 192 19.02 8.79 34.95
N ALA A 193 17.98 9.53 35.38
CA ALA A 193 17.76 9.81 36.79
C ALA A 193 17.50 8.55 37.62
N ALA A 194 16.70 7.61 37.12
CA ALA A 194 16.41 6.35 37.80
C ALA A 194 17.66 5.47 37.96
N ILE A 195 18.52 5.39 36.93
CA ILE A 195 19.79 4.67 37.01
C ILE A 195 20.72 5.32 38.02
N LEU A 196 20.83 6.66 37.99
CA LEU A 196 21.66 7.39 38.96
C LEU A 196 21.20 7.15 40.40
N VAL A 197 19.91 7.33 40.67
CA VAL A 197 19.35 7.12 42.02
C VAL A 197 19.49 5.64 42.44
N GLY A 198 19.25 4.71 41.51
CA GLY A 198 19.36 3.27 41.75
C GLY A 198 20.76 2.80 42.08
N LEU A 199 21.80 3.46 41.56
CA LEU A 199 23.20 3.16 41.88
C LEU A 199 23.66 3.92 43.15
N LEU A 200 23.23 5.16 43.30
CA LEU A 200 23.67 6.05 44.37
C LEU A 200 23.12 5.60 45.74
N LEU A 201 21.86 5.16 45.81
CA LEU A 201 21.25 4.66 47.05
C LEU A 201 22.01 3.49 47.70
N PRO A 202 22.30 2.36 47.01
CA PRO A 202 23.03 1.26 47.63
C PRO A 202 24.45 1.64 48.03
N VAL A 203 25.12 2.51 47.26
CA VAL A 203 26.45 3.03 47.62
C VAL A 203 26.39 3.80 48.93
N ILE A 204 25.42 4.71 49.10
CA ILE A 204 25.21 5.44 50.35
C ILE A 204 24.92 4.48 51.51
N ILE A 205 24.03 3.51 51.30
CA ILE A 205 23.65 2.55 52.35
C ILE A 205 24.87 1.71 52.79
N ILE A 206 25.68 1.22 51.85
CA ILE A 206 26.92 0.47 52.15
C ILE A 206 27.90 1.37 52.89
N TYR A 207 28.09 2.61 52.43
CA TYR A 207 29.00 3.56 53.06
C TYR A 207 28.60 3.87 54.51
N ILE A 208 27.33 4.19 54.77
CA ILE A 208 26.81 4.42 56.12
C ILE A 208 26.99 3.18 56.98
N ARG A 209 26.61 2.00 56.47
CA ARG A 209 26.73 0.74 57.21
C ARG A 209 28.18 0.40 57.56
N GLU A 210 29.12 0.71 56.68
CA GLU A 210 30.54 0.48 56.91
C GLU A 210 31.10 1.50 57.92
N ASN A 211 30.74 2.77 57.82
CA ASN A 211 31.19 3.80 58.75
C ASN A 211 30.59 3.67 60.17
N MET A 212 29.38 3.12 60.28
CA MET A 212 28.73 2.82 61.56
C MET A 212 29.18 1.47 62.18
N ASN A 213 30.05 0.72 61.51
CA ASN A 213 30.50 -0.56 62.02
C ASN A 213 31.64 -0.39 63.04
N THR A 214 31.36 -0.64 64.31
CA THR A 214 32.31 -0.52 65.43
C THR A 214 33.11 -1.80 65.71
N LYS A 215 33.06 -2.81 64.84
CA LYS A 215 33.75 -4.09 65.04
C LYS A 215 35.21 -4.05 64.59
N VAL A 216 36.09 -4.65 65.38
CA VAL A 216 37.50 -4.94 65.03
C VAL A 216 37.56 -6.06 64.00
N ARG A 217 38.15 -5.82 62.83
CA ARG A 217 38.24 -6.78 61.71
C ARG A 217 39.67 -7.20 61.39
N GLY A 218 40.66 -6.35 61.65
CA GLY A 218 42.05 -6.68 61.32
C GLY A 218 43.07 -5.79 62.01
N ARG A 219 44.34 -6.03 61.67
CA ARG A 219 45.49 -5.33 62.26
C ARG A 219 45.38 -3.80 62.21
N LYS A 220 44.88 -3.25 61.10
CA LYS A 220 44.71 -1.79 60.90
C LYS A 220 43.81 -1.11 61.94
N ASP A 221 42.86 -1.85 62.52
CA ASP A 221 41.95 -1.32 63.53
C ASP A 221 42.64 -1.24 64.91
N ILE A 222 43.71 -2.02 65.12
CA ILE A 222 44.47 -2.11 66.38
C ILE A 222 45.75 -1.26 66.31
N GLU A 223 46.24 -0.92 65.11
CA GLU A 223 47.46 -0.10 64.92
C GLU A 223 47.41 1.27 65.61
N LYS A 224 46.21 1.82 65.85
CA LYS A 224 46.01 3.09 66.57
C LYS A 224 46.06 2.94 68.10
N LEU A 225 46.07 1.70 68.62
CA LEU A 225 46.13 1.40 70.04
C LEU A 225 47.57 1.05 70.45
N THR A 226 48.00 1.47 71.63
CA THR A 226 49.36 1.22 72.16
C THR A 226 49.57 -0.23 72.66
N ILE A 227 48.77 -1.19 72.19
CA ILE A 227 48.77 -2.57 72.69
C ILE A 227 49.68 -3.42 71.80
N PRO A 228 50.60 -4.24 72.37
CA PRO A 228 51.45 -5.12 71.58
C PRO A 228 50.63 -6.18 70.84
N PHE A 229 50.84 -6.29 69.53
CA PHE A 229 50.18 -7.27 68.68
C PHE A 229 50.96 -8.59 68.64
N VAL A 230 50.39 -9.65 69.22
CA VAL A 230 51.05 -10.96 69.35
C VAL A 230 50.90 -11.81 68.08
N GLY A 231 49.77 -11.70 67.38
CA GLY A 231 49.52 -12.42 66.13
C GLY A 231 48.03 -12.56 65.82
N GLU A 232 47.73 -12.92 64.57
CA GLU A 232 46.38 -13.25 64.10
C GLU A 232 46.26 -14.76 63.87
N ILE A 233 45.13 -15.33 64.24
CA ILE A 233 44.85 -16.74 64.00
C ILE A 233 43.73 -16.84 62.97
N PRO A 234 43.99 -17.41 61.78
CA PRO A 234 42.96 -17.55 60.78
C PRO A 234 41.86 -18.47 61.30
N LEU A 235 40.62 -18.13 60.96
CA LEU A 235 39.47 -18.95 61.35
C LEU A 235 39.66 -20.37 60.78
N HIS A 236 39.77 -21.37 61.64
CA HIS A 236 39.76 -22.77 61.23
C HIS A 236 38.33 -23.16 60.85
N TYR A 237 37.95 -22.78 59.63
CA TYR A 237 36.68 -23.15 59.04
C TYR A 237 36.99 -23.94 57.78
N LYS A 238 36.46 -25.17 57.67
CA LYS A 238 36.35 -25.84 56.37
C LYS A 238 35.12 -25.26 55.68
N PRO A 239 35.25 -24.32 54.72
CA PRO A 239 34.09 -23.89 53.97
C PRO A 239 33.57 -25.07 53.15
N LYS A 240 32.34 -25.50 53.43
CA LYS A 240 31.55 -26.20 52.41
C LYS A 240 31.31 -25.18 51.30
N SER A 241 32.15 -25.21 50.26
CA SER A 241 31.94 -24.42 49.05
C SER A 241 30.61 -24.84 48.44
N LYS A 242 29.57 -24.05 48.70
CA LYS A 242 28.25 -24.21 48.10
C LYS A 242 27.72 -22.83 47.75
N TRP A 243 27.22 -22.70 46.53
CA TRP A 243 26.77 -21.45 45.94
C TRP A 243 25.53 -20.89 46.67
N PRO A 244 25.24 -19.57 46.56
CA PRO A 244 24.19 -18.91 47.32
C PRO A 244 22.81 -19.59 47.19
N TRP A 245 22.46 -20.04 45.98
CA TRP A 245 21.25 -20.82 45.70
C TRP A 245 21.21 -22.22 46.37
N GLN A 246 22.36 -22.87 46.57
CA GLN A 246 22.46 -24.17 47.24
C GLN A 246 22.34 -24.02 48.76
N ARG A 247 22.78 -22.89 49.33
CA ARG A 247 22.53 -22.56 50.76
C ARG A 247 21.04 -22.37 51.04
N TRP A 248 20.26 -21.87 50.09
CA TRP A 248 18.81 -21.74 50.23
C TRP A 248 18.14 -23.12 50.23
N ILE A 249 18.55 -24.00 49.32
CA ILE A 249 18.06 -25.40 49.24
C ILE A 249 18.41 -26.19 50.51
N ASP A 250 19.63 -26.06 51.02
CA ASP A 250 20.06 -26.74 52.25
C ASP A 250 19.31 -26.20 53.49
N LYS A 251 18.95 -24.91 53.52
CA LYS A 251 18.15 -24.29 54.60
C LYS A 251 16.74 -24.87 54.69
N VAL A 252 16.15 -25.22 53.55
CA VAL A 252 14.81 -25.83 53.48
C VAL A 252 14.87 -27.31 53.85
N LYS A 253 16.02 -27.99 53.68
CA LYS A 253 16.14 -29.44 53.89
C LYS A 253 16.75 -29.90 55.22
N LYS A 254 17.46 -29.07 56.00
CA LYS A 254 18.10 -29.57 57.24
C LYS A 254 17.38 -29.21 58.53
N LYS A 255 16.66 -30.21 59.04
CA LYS A 255 16.31 -30.43 60.45
C LYS A 255 17.58 -30.82 61.22
N LYS A 256 17.87 -30.07 62.29
CA LYS A 256 18.78 -30.36 63.43
C LYS A 256 19.81 -31.50 63.24
N GLU A 257 21.04 -31.14 62.89
CA GLU A 257 22.22 -31.81 63.44
C GLU A 257 22.82 -30.83 64.45
N LYS A 258 22.84 -31.22 65.73
CA LYS A 258 23.66 -30.54 66.74
C LYS A 258 25.10 -30.84 66.35
N ASP A 259 25.82 -29.85 65.86
CA ASP A 259 27.28 -29.93 65.76
C ASP A 259 27.80 -30.10 67.20
N THR A 260 28.17 -31.33 67.55
CA THR A 260 28.90 -31.63 68.77
C THR A 260 30.20 -30.84 68.70
N GLU A 261 30.38 -29.85 69.58
CA GLU A 261 31.60 -29.05 69.68
C GLU A 261 32.77 -29.93 70.12
N THR A 262 33.36 -30.68 69.18
CA THR A 262 34.65 -31.32 69.44
C THR A 262 35.71 -30.23 69.35
N TYR A 263 36.18 -29.80 70.52
CA TYR A 263 37.35 -28.93 70.68
C TYR A 263 38.61 -29.65 70.18
N GLU A 264 38.77 -29.78 68.86
CA GLU A 264 39.95 -30.39 68.27
C GLU A 264 41.15 -29.47 68.45
N ILE A 265 42.21 -29.96 69.09
CA ILE A 265 43.52 -29.30 69.07
C ILE A 265 44.03 -29.34 67.63
N VAL A 266 44.04 -28.18 66.97
CA VAL A 266 44.41 -28.03 65.56
C VAL A 266 45.92 -28.07 65.35
N VAL A 267 46.69 -27.79 66.42
CA VAL A 267 48.15 -27.80 66.37
C VAL A 267 48.69 -29.22 66.47
N LYS A 268 49.29 -29.73 65.39
CA LYS A 268 49.85 -31.10 65.30
C LYS A 268 51.35 -31.09 64.98
N PRO A 269 52.14 -32.04 65.52
CA PRO A 269 53.57 -32.16 65.20
C PRO A 269 53.77 -32.44 63.71
N LYS A 270 54.85 -31.90 63.13
CA LYS A 270 55.25 -32.04 61.71
C LYS A 270 54.23 -31.53 60.66
N SER A 271 53.13 -30.87 61.03
CA SER A 271 52.21 -30.23 60.06
C SER A 271 52.66 -28.80 59.70
N ARG A 272 52.51 -28.42 58.42
CA ARG A 272 52.88 -27.12 57.82
C ARG A 272 51.67 -26.32 57.29
N ASN A 273 50.49 -26.47 57.92
CA ASN A 273 49.30 -25.71 57.52
C ASN A 273 49.33 -24.26 58.05
N VAL A 274 48.53 -23.38 57.45
CA VAL A 274 48.49 -21.93 57.79
C VAL A 274 48.22 -21.70 59.28
N ILE A 275 47.42 -22.55 59.91
CA ILE A 275 47.08 -22.47 61.33
C ILE A 275 48.27 -22.84 62.21
N ASN A 276 49.00 -23.91 61.90
CA ASN A 276 50.23 -24.25 62.62
C ASN A 276 51.27 -23.14 62.53
N GLU A 277 51.44 -22.54 61.35
CA GLU A 277 52.38 -21.42 61.20
C GLU A 277 51.91 -20.19 62.01
N ALA A 278 50.60 -19.88 62.01
CA ALA A 278 50.05 -18.81 62.84
C ALA A 278 50.33 -19.02 64.34
N PHE A 279 50.09 -20.23 64.86
CA PHE A 279 50.41 -20.57 66.26
C PHE A 279 51.93 -20.61 66.54
N ARG A 280 52.77 -20.87 65.54
CA ARG A 280 54.23 -20.76 65.68
C ARG A 280 54.67 -19.30 65.78
N VAL A 281 54.13 -18.42 64.95
CA VAL A 281 54.40 -16.97 65.01
C VAL A 281 53.96 -16.41 66.36
N VAL A 282 52.74 -16.73 66.81
CA VAL A 282 52.23 -16.33 68.14
C VAL A 282 53.17 -16.81 69.24
N ARG A 283 53.58 -18.09 69.23
CA ARG A 283 54.52 -18.65 70.21
C ARG A 283 55.86 -17.91 70.20
N THR A 284 56.45 -17.68 69.04
CA THR A 284 57.73 -16.97 68.91
C THR A 284 57.63 -15.53 69.39
N ASN A 285 56.54 -14.82 69.09
CA ASN A 285 56.30 -13.46 69.60
C ASN A 285 56.12 -13.44 71.12
N MET A 286 55.42 -14.42 71.69
CA MET A 286 55.31 -14.57 73.15
C MET A 286 56.68 -14.85 73.80
N GLU A 287 57.54 -15.67 73.17
CA GLU A 287 58.90 -15.91 73.65
C GLU A 287 59.74 -14.63 73.64
N PHE A 288 59.62 -13.79 72.61
CA PHE A 288 60.28 -12.49 72.57
C PHE A 288 59.76 -11.52 73.64
N MET A 289 58.45 -11.47 73.86
CA MET A 289 57.84 -10.61 74.89
C MET A 289 58.22 -11.00 76.32
N SER A 290 58.57 -12.27 76.55
CA SER A 290 59.00 -12.77 77.87
C SER A 290 60.42 -12.36 78.26
N GLY A 291 61.19 -11.73 77.38
CA GLY A 291 62.57 -11.26 77.65
C GLY A 291 63.60 -12.39 77.83
N ALA A 292 64.89 -12.03 77.81
CA ALA A 292 66.01 -12.97 77.94
C ALA A 292 66.13 -13.61 79.34
N ASP A 293 65.63 -12.93 80.39
CA ASP A 293 65.81 -13.36 81.79
C ASP A 293 64.79 -14.40 82.27
N HIS A 294 63.82 -14.81 81.44
CA HIS A 294 62.85 -15.90 81.75
C HIS A 294 62.16 -15.80 83.13
N THR A 295 62.03 -14.59 83.70
CA THR A 295 61.56 -14.38 85.08
C THR A 295 60.05 -14.59 85.22
N ASN A 296 59.26 -14.41 84.15
CA ASN A 296 57.81 -14.58 84.18
C ASN A 296 57.36 -15.74 83.29
N LYS A 297 57.24 -16.94 83.87
CA LYS A 297 56.81 -18.17 83.19
C LYS A 297 55.29 -18.40 83.20
N VAL A 298 54.52 -17.45 83.76
CA VAL A 298 53.06 -17.55 83.91
C VAL A 298 52.39 -16.58 82.94
N VAL A 299 51.53 -17.12 82.06
CA VAL A 299 50.75 -16.33 81.10
C VAL A 299 49.27 -16.57 81.34
N MET A 300 48.52 -15.49 81.54
CA MET A 300 47.06 -15.52 81.63
C MET A 300 46.45 -15.14 80.28
N ILE A 301 45.51 -15.96 79.78
CA ILE A 301 44.76 -15.68 78.54
C ILE A 301 43.34 -15.31 78.92
N THR A 302 42.90 -14.11 78.53
CA THR A 302 41.54 -13.62 78.75
C THR A 302 41.01 -12.91 77.49
N SER A 303 39.71 -12.62 77.44
CA SER A 303 39.09 -11.90 76.34
C SER A 303 37.86 -11.12 76.81
N VAL A 304 37.55 -10.06 76.06
CA VAL A 304 36.49 -9.09 76.37
C VAL A 304 35.09 -9.73 76.33
N ASN A 305 34.84 -10.65 75.39
CA ASN A 305 33.53 -11.25 75.19
C ASN A 305 33.51 -12.77 75.48
N PRO A 306 32.38 -13.35 75.93
CA PRO A 306 32.17 -14.79 75.91
C PRO A 306 32.28 -15.34 74.48
N GLY A 307 32.83 -16.54 74.32
CA GLY A 307 32.93 -17.20 73.01
C GLY A 307 34.02 -16.68 72.06
N SER A 308 34.93 -15.79 72.49
CA SER A 308 36.06 -15.33 71.64
C SER A 308 37.15 -16.39 71.39
N GLY A 309 36.96 -17.64 71.80
CA GLY A 309 37.92 -18.72 71.58
C GLY A 309 39.08 -18.79 72.60
N LYS A 310 38.93 -18.24 73.81
CA LYS A 310 39.95 -18.26 74.89
C LYS A 310 40.53 -19.67 75.11
N THR A 311 39.68 -20.65 75.42
CA THR A 311 40.09 -22.05 75.66
C THR A 311 40.78 -22.66 74.45
N PHE A 312 40.27 -22.41 73.24
CA PHE A 312 40.89 -22.87 72.00
C PHE A 312 42.31 -22.31 71.81
N LEU A 313 42.49 -21.00 72.04
CA LEU A 313 43.80 -20.35 71.98
C LEU A 313 44.75 -20.92 73.04
N THR A 314 44.30 -21.04 74.29
CA THR A 314 45.09 -21.56 75.40
C THR A 314 45.62 -22.96 75.10
N MET A 315 44.74 -23.88 74.70
CA MET A 315 45.12 -25.27 74.43
C MET A 315 46.11 -25.37 73.26
N ASN A 316 45.87 -24.65 72.18
CA ASN A 316 46.73 -24.73 70.99
C ASN A 316 48.08 -24.01 71.16
N ILE A 317 48.14 -22.91 71.91
CA ILE A 317 49.40 -22.26 72.30
C ILE A 317 50.19 -23.21 73.20
N ALA A 318 49.55 -23.82 74.19
CA ALA A 318 50.19 -24.80 75.07
C ALA A 318 50.74 -26.00 74.30
N THR A 319 49.97 -26.56 73.36
CA THR A 319 50.45 -27.62 72.46
C THR A 319 51.62 -27.15 71.60
N SER A 320 51.60 -25.91 71.10
CA SER A 320 52.70 -25.32 70.32
C SER A 320 54.02 -25.24 71.13
N PHE A 321 53.94 -24.92 72.43
CA PHE A 321 55.09 -24.97 73.35
C PHE A 321 55.51 -26.40 73.69
N ALA A 322 54.55 -27.31 73.92
CA ALA A 322 54.83 -28.72 74.20
C ALA A 322 55.56 -29.41 73.04
N ILE A 323 55.19 -29.12 71.78
CA ILE A 323 55.89 -29.61 70.57
C ILE A 323 57.34 -29.11 70.50
N LYS A 324 57.67 -27.98 71.13
CA LYS A 324 59.05 -27.46 71.28
C LYS A 324 59.79 -28.10 72.46
N ASN A 325 59.29 -29.21 73.01
CA ASN A 325 59.80 -29.90 74.20
C ASN A 325 59.88 -29.01 75.46
N LYS A 326 59.00 -28.00 75.61
CA LYS A 326 58.85 -27.25 76.87
C LYS A 326 57.88 -27.98 77.79
N LYS A 327 58.14 -27.96 79.10
CA LYS A 327 57.18 -28.42 80.12
C LYS A 327 56.13 -27.34 80.31
N VAL A 328 54.88 -27.64 79.96
CA VAL A 328 53.76 -26.69 79.99
C VAL A 328 52.66 -27.28 80.87
N ILE A 329 52.09 -26.46 81.74
CA ILE A 329 50.91 -26.79 82.54
C ILE A 329 49.82 -25.80 82.13
N CYS A 330 48.64 -26.32 81.76
CA CYS A 330 47.44 -25.51 81.59
C CYS A 330 46.62 -25.61 82.86
N ILE A 331 46.25 -24.46 83.42
CA ILE A 331 45.37 -24.38 84.59
C ILE A 331 44.09 -23.70 84.11
N ASP A 332 42.97 -24.41 84.21
CA ASP A 332 41.68 -23.80 83.97
C ASP A 332 41.24 -23.04 85.23
N LEU A 333 41.08 -21.73 85.08
CA LEU A 333 40.64 -20.83 86.15
C LEU A 333 39.18 -20.35 85.93
N ASP A 334 38.51 -20.78 84.85
CA ASP A 334 37.10 -20.46 84.60
C ASP A 334 36.15 -21.45 85.28
N MET A 335 36.03 -21.33 86.61
CA MET A 335 35.14 -22.17 87.41
C MET A 335 33.64 -21.87 87.22
N ARG A 336 33.27 -20.91 86.36
CA ARG A 336 31.86 -20.51 86.15
C ARG A 336 31.18 -21.29 85.03
N ARG A 337 31.95 -21.89 84.11
CA ARG A 337 31.46 -22.60 82.92
C ARG A 337 32.12 -23.98 82.75
N ALA A 338 32.56 -24.59 83.86
CA ALA A 338 33.24 -25.88 83.91
C ALA A 338 32.37 -27.05 83.42
#